data_AF-A0A7S0DJN1-F1
#
_entry.id   AF-A0A7S0DJN1-F1
#
_cell.length_a   1.000
_cell.length_b   1.000
_cell.length_c   1.000
_cell.angle_alpha   90.00
_cell.angle_beta   90.00
_cell.angle_gamma   90.00
#
_symmetry.space_group_name_H-M   'P 1'
#
loop_
_entity.id
_entity.type
_entity.pdbx_description
1 polymer ?
#
loop_
_entity_poly.entity_id
_entity_poly.type
_entity_poly.pdbx_seq_one_letter_code
_entity_poly.pdbx_strand_id
1 'polypeptide(L)'
;MKPGMIGTAITHIGLGNFSRAHLAFFTNELLNKMGPNEWGICAVDRDSPRSREIESFLRKHEFEYKLIMKGTEHKESVDIHCIRDFINLGEKPEAALAKLAHENTRIVSLTITEKGYYCDVNTGELYVDNPEIQHDLKNPCGIR
;
A
#
# COMPACT_ATOMS: atom_id res chain seq x y z
N MET A 1 19.97 -6.91 -3.73
CA MET A 1 20.08 -6.96 -2.24
C MET A 1 19.41 -8.23 -1.75
N LYS A 2 19.76 -8.79 -0.58
CA LYS A 2 19.03 -9.95 -0.04
C LYS A 2 17.66 -9.46 0.49
N PRO A 3 16.51 -9.99 0.02
CA PRO A 3 15.18 -9.49 0.36
C PRO A 3 14.86 -9.43 1.87
N GLY A 4 15.46 -10.31 2.69
CA GLY A 4 15.15 -10.47 4.11
C GLY A 4 15.72 -9.42 5.08
N MET A 5 16.40 -8.37 4.59
CA MET A 5 16.94 -7.30 5.45
C MET A 5 16.10 -6.03 5.49
N ILE A 6 15.04 -5.94 4.68
CA ILE A 6 14.18 -4.74 4.60
C ILE A 6 12.92 -4.98 5.44
N GLY A 7 12.68 -4.12 6.43
CA GLY A 7 11.46 -4.15 7.24
C GLY A 7 10.25 -3.55 6.52
N THR A 8 9.13 -3.42 7.24
CA THR A 8 7.88 -2.84 6.69
C THR A 8 7.31 -1.74 7.59
N ALA A 9 8.07 -0.66 7.82
CA ALA A 9 7.62 0.44 8.66
C ALA A 9 6.51 1.29 8.04
N ILE A 10 6.32 1.18 6.72
CA ILE A 10 5.24 1.85 5.99
C ILE A 10 4.15 0.81 5.69
N THR A 11 2.94 1.05 6.19
CA THR A 11 1.74 0.37 5.70
C THR A 11 1.07 1.26 4.66
N HIS A 12 0.82 0.74 3.46
CA HIS A 12 0.21 1.50 2.38
C HIS A 12 -1.14 0.91 1.97
N ILE A 13 -2.20 1.71 2.04
CA ILE A 13 -3.57 1.31 1.67
C ILE A 13 -3.92 1.81 0.27
N GLY A 14 -4.28 0.89 -0.63
CA GLY A 14 -4.63 1.18 -2.02
C GLY A 14 -3.44 1.14 -2.96
N LEU A 15 -2.74 0.00 -3.07
CA LEU A 15 -1.55 -0.19 -3.90
C LEU A 15 -1.89 -0.17 -5.41
N GLY A 16 -2.02 1.04 -5.95
CA GLY A 16 -2.28 1.30 -7.36
C GLY A 16 -1.01 1.46 -8.21
N ASN A 17 -1.20 1.97 -9.43
CA ASN A 17 -0.08 2.32 -10.31
C ASN A 17 0.68 3.54 -9.78
N PHE A 18 -0.04 4.53 -9.22
CA PHE A 18 0.56 5.77 -8.73
C PHE A 18 1.49 5.51 -7.53
N SER A 19 1.02 4.81 -6.50
CA SER A 19 1.88 4.50 -5.34
C SER A 19 3.09 3.64 -5.72
N ARG A 20 2.94 2.68 -6.64
CA ARG A 20 4.09 1.92 -7.18
C ARG A 20 5.06 2.78 -8.00
N ALA A 21 4.58 3.77 -8.74
CA ALA A 21 5.44 4.64 -9.53
C ALA A 21 6.05 5.79 -8.71
N HIS A 22 5.47 6.14 -7.56
CA HIS A 22 5.82 7.35 -6.81
C HIS A 22 6.30 7.03 -5.38
N LEU A 23 5.42 6.58 -4.49
CA LEU A 23 5.78 6.26 -3.09
C LEU A 23 6.87 5.19 -3.05
N ALA A 24 6.66 4.09 -3.77
CA ALA A 24 7.62 2.99 -3.82
C ALA A 24 8.93 3.43 -4.49
N PHE A 25 8.89 4.28 -5.52
CA PHE A 25 10.10 4.81 -6.15
C PHE A 25 10.98 5.58 -5.16
N PHE A 26 10.42 6.57 -4.46
CA PHE A 26 11.21 7.35 -3.49
C PHE A 26 11.66 6.52 -2.28
N THR A 27 10.83 5.58 -1.83
CA THR A 27 11.21 4.65 -0.76
C THR A 27 12.37 3.73 -1.20
N ASN A 28 12.34 3.27 -2.46
CA ASN A 28 13.40 2.46 -3.03
C ASN A 28 14.71 3.25 -3.15
N GLU A 29 14.65 4.50 -3.59
CA GLU A 29 15.81 5.39 -3.63
C GLU A 29 16.42 5.66 -2.25
N LEU A 30 15.58 5.81 -1.22
CA LEU A 30 16.04 5.93 0.16
C LEU A 30 16.80 4.67 0.61
N LEU A 31 16.23 3.48 0.38
CA LEU A 31 16.85 2.20 0.72
C LEU A 31 18.15 1.96 -0.08
N ASN A 32 18.20 2.38 -1.35
CA ASN A 32 19.41 2.29 -2.15
C ASN A 32 20.54 3.16 -1.58
N LYS A 33 20.21 4.34 -1.03
CA LYS A 33 21.19 5.26 -0.43
C LYS A 33 21.63 4.86 0.98
N MET A 34 20.69 4.41 1.80
CA MET A 34 20.94 4.09 3.21
C MET A 34 21.31 2.63 3.46
N GLY A 35 21.10 1.76 2.47
CA GLY A 35 21.14 0.31 2.64
C GLY A 35 19.82 -0.24 3.22
N PRO A 36 19.70 -1.57 3.30
CA PRO A 36 18.52 -2.24 3.86
C PRO A 36 18.23 -1.78 5.29
N ASN A 37 16.99 -1.37 5.55
CA ASN A 37 16.53 -0.92 6.86
C ASN A 37 15.00 -1.12 7.00
N GLU A 38 14.39 -0.57 8.04
CA GLU A 38 12.98 -0.78 8.38
C GLU A 38 11.97 -0.14 7.41
N TRP A 39 12.36 0.81 6.56
CA TRP A 39 11.45 1.68 5.80
C TRP A 39 10.76 1.06 4.58
N GLY A 40 10.80 -0.26 4.41
CA GLY A 40 10.02 -0.92 3.36
C GLY A 40 8.50 -0.80 3.56
N ILE A 41 7.77 -1.29 2.56
CA ILE A 41 6.32 -1.13 2.43
C ILE A 41 5.63 -2.49 2.58
N CYS A 42 4.63 -2.54 3.45
CA CYS A 42 3.57 -3.56 3.43
C CYS A 42 2.33 -2.94 2.77
N ALA A 43 1.85 -3.54 1.69
CA ALA A 43 0.61 -3.12 1.05
C ALA A 43 -0.60 -3.77 1.73
N VAL A 44 -1.69 -3.03 1.90
CA VAL A 44 -2.96 -3.51 2.44
C VAL A 44 -4.08 -3.03 1.53
N ASP A 45 -4.74 -3.94 0.82
CA ASP A 45 -5.79 -3.57 -0.13
C ASP A 45 -7.09 -4.31 0.15
N ARG A 46 -8.22 -3.66 -0.17
CA ARG A 46 -9.54 -4.32 -0.23
C ARG A 46 -9.51 -5.44 -1.26
N ASP A 47 -10.31 -6.48 -1.04
CA ASP A 47 -10.43 -7.55 -2.03
C ASP A 47 -11.07 -7.02 -3.32
N SER A 48 -10.39 -7.26 -4.43
CA SER A 48 -10.83 -6.92 -5.77
C SER A 48 -10.08 -7.79 -6.77
N PRO A 49 -10.58 -7.96 -8.01
CA PRO A 49 -9.82 -8.65 -9.06
C PRO A 49 -8.43 -8.03 -9.26
N ARG A 50 -8.35 -6.69 -9.21
CA ARG A 50 -7.09 -5.96 -9.40
C ARG A 50 -6.09 -6.19 -8.27
N SER A 51 -6.53 -6.11 -7.01
CA SER A 51 -5.63 -6.34 -5.86
C SER A 51 -5.11 -7.78 -5.84
N ARG A 52 -5.94 -8.77 -6.18
CA ARG A 52 -5.52 -10.17 -6.34
C ARG A 52 -4.50 -10.37 -7.47
N GLU A 53 -4.68 -9.72 -8.61
CA GLU A 53 -3.68 -9.74 -9.69
C GLU A 53 -2.34 -9.14 -9.24
N ILE A 54 -2.37 -8.00 -8.55
CA ILE A 54 -1.17 -7.34 -8.03
C ILE A 54 -0.48 -8.21 -6.98
N GLU A 55 -1.24 -8.76 -6.04
CA GLU A 55 -0.72 -9.67 -5.01
C GLU A 55 -0.04 -10.88 -5.65
N SER A 56 -0.73 -11.57 -6.56
CA SER A 56 -0.20 -12.74 -7.26
C SER A 56 1.09 -12.41 -8.01
N PHE A 57 1.10 -11.28 -8.73
CA PHE A 57 2.29 -10.81 -9.44
C PHE A 57 3.44 -10.54 -8.48
N LEU A 58 3.22 -9.79 -7.40
CA LEU A 58 4.27 -9.46 -6.43
C LEU A 58 4.80 -10.72 -5.75
N ARG A 59 3.94 -11.62 -5.25
CA ARG A 59 4.38 -12.87 -4.62
C ARG A 59 5.20 -13.74 -5.56
N LYS A 60 4.78 -13.86 -6.83
CA LYS A 60 5.51 -14.63 -7.86
C LYS A 60 6.90 -14.07 -8.15
N HIS A 61 7.10 -12.76 -7.97
CA HIS A 61 8.34 -12.06 -8.29
C HIS A 61 9.10 -11.60 -7.04
N GLU A 62 8.91 -12.26 -5.90
CA GLU A 62 9.59 -11.92 -4.64
C GLU A 62 9.43 -10.43 -4.25
N PHE A 63 8.26 -9.88 -4.58
CA PHE A 63 7.84 -8.49 -4.44
C PHE A 63 8.70 -7.47 -5.19
N GLU A 64 9.38 -7.89 -6.25
CA GLU A 64 10.16 -7.01 -7.13
C GLU A 64 9.42 -6.71 -8.43
N TYR A 65 9.62 -5.50 -8.94
CA TYR A 65 9.14 -5.11 -10.26
C TYR A 65 10.01 -4.02 -10.88
N LYS A 66 9.90 -3.85 -12.19
CA LYS A 66 10.62 -2.82 -12.93
C LYS A 66 9.69 -1.63 -13.21
N LEU A 67 10.08 -0.44 -12.76
CA LEU A 67 9.45 0.82 -13.13
C LEU A 67 10.10 1.33 -14.42
N ILE A 68 9.30 1.61 -15.45
CA ILE A 68 9.77 2.20 -16.70
C ILE A 68 9.37 3.68 -16.74
N MET A 69 10.37 4.55 -16.77
CA MET A 69 10.19 5.99 -16.97
C MET A 69 10.42 6.29 -18.45
N LYS A 70 9.45 6.96 -19.09
CA LYS A 70 9.50 7.28 -20.52
C LYS A 70 9.12 8.74 -20.74
N GLY A 71 10.10 9.53 -21.16
CA GLY A 71 9.93 10.88 -21.73
C GLY A 71 10.07 10.87 -23.25
N THR A 72 10.07 12.07 -23.85
CA THR A 72 10.25 12.26 -25.29
C THR A 72 11.60 11.76 -25.81
N GLU A 73 12.66 11.99 -25.04
CA GLU A 73 14.04 11.62 -25.43
C GLU A 73 14.68 10.59 -24.50
N HIS A 74 14.04 10.26 -23.38
CA HIS A 74 14.65 9.50 -22.29
C HIS A 74 13.79 8.27 -21.95
N LYS A 75 14.43 7.11 -21.85
CA LYS A 75 13.80 5.88 -21.36
C LYS A 75 14.73 5.24 -20.34
N GLU A 76 14.25 5.12 -19.12
CA GLU A 76 14.98 4.53 -18.01
C GLU A 76 14.17 3.41 -17.38
N SER A 77 14.86 2.43 -16.80
CA SER A 77 14.22 1.40 -15.99
C SER A 77 14.87 1.29 -14.63
N VAL A 78 14.07 1.25 -13.58
CA VAL A 78 14.52 1.13 -12.20
C VAL A 78 13.90 -0.12 -11.59
N ASP A 79 14.72 -0.92 -10.92
CA ASP A 79 14.26 -2.08 -10.19
C ASP A 79 13.77 -1.65 -8.80
N ILE A 80 12.51 -1.95 -8.51
CA ILE A 80 11.84 -1.62 -7.26
C ILE A 80 11.76 -2.87 -6.39
N HIS A 81 12.27 -2.75 -5.16
CA HIS A 81 12.37 -3.83 -4.17
C HIS A 81 11.98 -3.38 -2.75
N CYS A 82 11.36 -2.21 -2.61
CA CYS A 82 10.97 -1.69 -1.30
C CYS A 82 9.65 -2.26 -0.74
N ILE A 83 8.77 -2.82 -1.59
CA ILE A 83 7.54 -3.49 -1.16
C ILE A 83 7.91 -4.90 -0.73
N ARG A 84 7.66 -5.28 0.52
CA ARG A 84 8.10 -6.58 1.08
C ARG A 84 6.95 -7.48 1.54
N ASP A 85 5.73 -6.97 1.59
CA ASP A 85 4.55 -7.78 1.89
C ASP A 85 3.28 -7.17 1.28
N PHE A 86 2.23 -8.00 1.18
CA PHE A 86 0.90 -7.63 0.72
C PHE A 86 -0.14 -8.39 1.54
N ILE A 87 -1.13 -7.68 2.07
CA ILE A 87 -2.25 -8.24 2.82
C ILE A 87 -3.54 -7.86 2.09
N ASN A 88 -4.26 -8.87 1.62
CA ASN A 88 -5.63 -8.69 1.14
C ASN A 88 -6.56 -8.63 2.35
N LEU A 89 -7.19 -7.46 2.57
CA LEU A 89 -8.05 -7.20 3.72
C LEU A 89 -9.27 -8.13 3.76
N GLY A 90 -9.86 -8.43 2.60
CA GLY A 90 -11.04 -9.30 2.53
C GLY A 90 -10.75 -10.77 2.84
N GLU A 91 -9.49 -11.20 2.70
CA GLU A 91 -9.07 -12.56 3.04
C GLU A 91 -8.47 -12.66 4.45
N LYS A 92 -7.81 -11.61 4.93
CA LYS A 92 -7.03 -11.60 6.18
C LYS A 92 -7.23 -10.31 6.99
N PRO A 93 -8.46 -9.99 7.44
CA PRO A 93 -8.75 -8.74 8.13
C PRO A 93 -7.99 -8.61 9.46
N GLU A 94 -7.82 -9.70 10.20
CA GLU A 94 -7.06 -9.71 11.46
C GLU A 94 -5.56 -9.46 11.22
N ALA A 95 -5.01 -9.96 10.12
CA ALA A 95 -3.61 -9.72 9.77
C ALA A 95 -3.38 -8.26 9.39
N ALA A 96 -4.33 -7.64 8.67
CA ALA A 96 -4.27 -6.22 8.35
C ALA A 96 -4.35 -5.36 9.61
N LEU A 97 -5.27 -5.66 10.53
CA LEU A 97 -5.38 -4.95 11.81
C LEU A 97 -4.12 -5.12 12.66
N ALA A 98 -3.61 -6.36 12.78
CA ALA A 98 -2.37 -6.63 13.49
C ALA A 98 -1.20 -5.87 12.88
N LYS A 99 -1.12 -5.78 11.55
CA LYS A 99 -0.09 -5.02 10.85
C LYS A 99 -0.20 -3.51 11.12
N LEU A 100 -1.41 -2.95 11.09
CA LEU A 100 -1.66 -1.54 11.39
C LEU A 100 -1.31 -1.18 12.83
N ALA A 101 -1.60 -2.07 13.78
CA ALA A 101 -1.33 -1.89 15.21
C ALA A 101 0.12 -2.25 15.62
N HIS A 102 0.88 -2.91 14.74
CA HIS A 102 2.22 -3.39 15.05
C HIS A 102 3.17 -2.22 15.36
N GLU A 103 4.00 -2.35 16.40
CA GLU A 103 4.91 -1.27 16.84
C GLU A 103 5.85 -0.79 15.73
N ASN A 104 6.33 -1.69 14.88
CA ASN A 104 7.18 -1.34 13.73
C ASN A 104 6.46 -0.52 12.65
N THR A 105 5.13 -0.48 12.60
CA THR A 105 4.40 0.40 11.67
C THR A 105 4.51 1.84 12.16
N ARG A 106 5.26 2.66 11.43
CA ARG A 106 5.52 4.07 11.75
C ARG A 106 4.69 5.02 10.91
N ILE A 107 4.31 4.60 9.70
CA ILE A 107 3.53 5.40 8.75
C ILE A 107 2.40 4.55 8.16
N VAL A 108 1.19 5.11 8.14
CA VAL A 108 0.08 4.63 7.30
C VAL A 108 -0.11 5.65 6.19
N SER A 109 0.01 5.20 4.93
CA SER A 109 -0.13 6.04 3.74
C SER A 109 -1.27 5.53 2.85
N LEU A 110 -1.91 6.42 2.08
CA LEU A 110 -3.15 6.13 1.38
C LEU A 110 -3.08 6.58 -0.09
N THR A 111 -3.51 5.73 -1.03
CA THR A 111 -3.92 6.16 -2.38
C THR A 111 -5.28 5.56 -2.74
N ILE A 112 -6.29 5.99 -1.98
CA ILE A 112 -7.67 5.47 -2.03
C ILE A 112 -8.61 6.27 -2.96
N THR A 113 -8.07 7.19 -3.76
CA THR A 113 -8.80 8.23 -4.53
C THR A 113 -9.58 9.19 -3.64
N GLU A 114 -10.07 10.29 -4.21
CA GLU A 114 -10.85 11.32 -3.51
C GLU A 114 -12.13 10.73 -2.90
N LYS A 115 -12.78 9.81 -3.62
CA LYS A 115 -14.00 9.14 -3.15
C LYS A 115 -13.76 8.21 -1.95
N GLY A 116 -12.53 7.72 -1.79
CA GLY A 116 -12.19 6.80 -0.70
C GLY A 116 -12.22 7.44 0.69
N TYR A 117 -12.25 8.77 0.78
CA TYR A 117 -12.34 9.49 2.05
C TYR A 117 -13.79 9.63 2.57
N TYR A 118 -14.79 9.34 1.73
CA TYR A 118 -16.22 9.51 2.08
C TYR A 118 -16.56 10.91 2.61
N CYS A 119 -15.91 11.97 2.12
CA CYS A 119 -16.19 13.34 2.54
C CYS A 119 -16.87 14.17 1.44
N ASP A 120 -17.66 15.15 1.87
CA ASP A 120 -18.10 16.26 1.02
C ASP A 120 -16.88 17.13 0.66
N VAL A 121 -16.70 17.38 -0.64
CA VAL A 121 -15.53 18.12 -1.15
C VAL A 121 -15.56 19.61 -0.85
N ASN A 122 -16.74 20.17 -0.57
CA ASN A 122 -16.92 21.59 -0.26
C ASN A 122 -16.83 21.83 1.24
N THR A 123 -17.39 20.95 2.06
CA THR A 123 -17.43 21.13 3.52
C THR A 123 -16.35 20.36 4.27
N GLY A 124 -15.81 19.29 3.68
CA GLY A 124 -14.88 18.35 4.33
C GLY A 124 -15.56 17.38 5.29
N GLU A 125 -16.87 17.44 5.45
CA GLU A 125 -17.61 16.61 6.39
C GLU A 125 -17.74 15.17 5.89
N LEU A 126 -17.62 14.22 6.81
CA LEU A 126 -17.81 12.80 6.53
C LEU A 126 -19.28 12.52 6.22
N TYR A 127 -19.56 11.74 5.17
CA TYR A 127 -20.88 11.21 4.88
C TYR A 127 -21.25 10.10 5.87
N VAL A 128 -21.59 10.47 7.11
CA VAL A 128 -21.86 9.53 8.21
C VAL A 128 -22.96 8.53 7.86
N ASP A 129 -23.96 8.93 7.08
CA ASP A 129 -25.08 8.06 6.67
C ASP A 129 -24.72 7.06 5.56
N ASN A 130 -23.48 7.07 5.05
CA ASN A 130 -23.05 6.11 4.05
C ASN A 130 -23.18 4.66 4.61
N PRO A 131 -23.75 3.72 3.85
CA PRO A 131 -23.96 2.34 4.32
C PRO A 131 -22.69 1.63 4.79
N GLU A 132 -21.54 1.90 4.18
CA GLU A 132 -20.25 1.31 4.59
C GLU A 132 -19.80 1.89 5.94
N ILE A 133 -19.90 3.22 6.12
CA ILE A 133 -19.58 3.87 7.40
C ILE A 133 -20.52 3.39 8.51
N GLN A 134 -21.82 3.30 8.23
CA GLN A 134 -22.81 2.78 9.19
C GLN A 134 -22.54 1.31 9.55
N HIS A 135 -22.01 0.52 8.62
CA HIS A 135 -21.59 -0.84 8.91
C HIS A 135 -20.42 -0.87 9.89
N ASP A 136 -19.36 -0.11 9.62
CA ASP A 136 -18.16 -0.05 10.45
C ASP A 136 -18.47 0.50 11.84
N LEU A 137 -19.33 1.52 11.95
CA LEU A 137 -19.79 2.06 13.24
C LEU A 137 -20.53 1.01 14.09
N LYS A 138 -21.30 0.13 13.45
CA LYS A 138 -22.02 -0.96 14.13
C LYS A 138 -21.12 -2.16 14.43
N ASN A 139 -20.02 -2.31 13.71
CA ASN A 139 -19.12 -3.47 13.76
C ASN A 139 -17.65 -3.02 13.84
N PRO A 140 -17.24 -2.29 14.91
CA PRO A 140 -15.90 -1.70 14.99
C PRO A 140 -14.75 -2.72 14.99
N CYS A 141 -15.04 -3.99 15.28
CA CYS A 141 -14.09 -5.10 15.22
C CYS A 141 -14.25 -5.99 13.97
N GLY A 142 -15.22 -5.71 13.11
CA GLY A 142 -15.60 -6.52 11.94
C GLY A 142 -15.44 -5.75 10.63
N ILE A 143 -14.26 -5.16 10.43
CA ILE A 143 -13.92 -4.41 9.21
C ILE A 143 -13.90 -5.37 8.02
N ARG A 144 -14.50 -4.95 6.90
CA ARG A 144 -14.56 -5.70 5.63
C ARG A 144 -13.40 -5.39 4.69
#